data_AF-A0A2S0PDE7-F1
#
_entry.id   AF-A0A2S0PDE7-F1
#
_cell.length_a   1.000
_cell.length_b   1.000
_cell.length_c   1.000
_cell.angle_alpha   90.00
_cell.angle_beta   90.00
_cell.angle_gamma   90.00
#
_symmetry.space_group_name_H-M   'P 1'
#
loop_
_entity.id
_entity.type
_entity.pdbx_description
1 polymer ?
#
loop_
_entity_poly.entity_id
_entity_poly.type
_entity_poly.pdbx_seq_one_letter_code
_entity_poly.pdbx_strand_id
1 'polypeptide(L)'
;MRARGQLGWLHADGDLRPVGAMAFAGGGNFAPAGLPVARDVLQVELGADIALNRSASLGLYYAGQFAGQVSDHSLRAEAVWRF
;
A
#
# COMPACT_ATOMS: atom_id res chain seq x y z
N MET A 1 1.76 -26.09 -7.67
CA MET A 1 1.42 -24.67 -7.84
C MET A 1 0.41 -24.29 -6.77
N ARG A 2 0.60 -23.17 -6.09
CA ARG A 2 -0.34 -22.61 -5.12
C ARG A 2 -0.75 -21.23 -5.60
N ALA A 3 -2.02 -20.89 -5.46
CA ALA A 3 -2.53 -19.56 -5.75
C ALA A 3 -3.17 -18.98 -4.48
N ARG A 4 -3.06 -17.68 -4.30
CA ARG A 4 -3.69 -16.96 -3.19
C ARG A 4 -4.26 -15.63 -3.68
N GLY A 5 -5.32 -15.19 -3.04
CA GLY A 5 -5.91 -13.89 -3.26
C GLY A 5 -6.42 -13.32 -1.94
N GLN A 6 -6.37 -12.00 -1.81
CA GLN A 6 -6.86 -11.27 -0.65
C GLN A 6 -7.60 -10.02 -1.10
N LEU A 7 -8.63 -9.66 -0.35
CA LEU A 7 -9.41 -8.44 -0.51
C LEU A 7 -9.54 -7.78 0.86
N GLY A 8 -9.30 -6.48 0.95
CA GLY A 8 -9.34 -5.71 2.18
C GLY A 8 -10.02 -4.37 1.98
N TRP A 9 -10.67 -3.89 3.03
CA TRP A 9 -11.24 -2.55 3.10
C TRP A 9 -10.73 -1.86 4.36
N LEU A 10 -10.09 -0.71 4.18
CA LEU A 10 -9.65 0.15 5.27
C LEU A 10 -10.52 1.40 5.28
N HIS A 11 -11.15 1.67 6.42
CA HIS A 11 -11.91 2.90 6.67
C HIS A 11 -11.18 3.75 7.72
N ALA A 12 -11.05 5.05 7.47
CA ALA A 12 -10.45 6.02 8.37
C ALA A 12 -11.52 7.00 8.87
N ASP A 13 -11.65 7.11 10.19
CA ASP A 13 -12.64 7.97 10.84
C ASP A 13 -12.05 9.31 11.30
N GLY A 14 -12.93 10.29 11.55
CA GLY A 14 -12.55 11.61 12.07
C GLY A 14 -12.17 12.65 11.00
N ASP A 15 -11.49 13.71 11.43
CA ASP A 15 -10.93 14.73 10.54
C ASP A 15 -9.63 14.20 9.91
N LEU A 16 -9.66 14.02 8.59
CA LEU A 16 -8.56 13.45 7.81
C LEU A 16 -7.70 14.51 7.13
N ARG A 17 -7.87 15.79 7.49
CA ARG A 17 -7.07 16.90 6.98
C ARG A 17 -5.85 17.08 7.87
N PRO A 18 -4.64 16.72 7.42
CA PRO A 18 -3.45 17.04 8.18
C PRO A 18 -3.27 18.56 8.21
N VAL A 19 -3.24 19.15 9.40
CA VAL A 19 -2.92 20.56 9.60
C VAL A 19 -1.59 20.64 10.32
N GLY A 20 -0.58 21.22 9.66
CA GLY A 20 0.73 21.44 10.26
C GLY A 20 0.93 22.92 10.57
N ALA A 21 1.21 23.28 11.83
CA ALA A 21 1.61 24.64 12.17
C ALA A 21 3.09 24.83 11.82
N MET A 22 3.38 25.81 10.97
CA MET A 22 4.73 26.19 10.56
C MET A 22 5.00 27.65 10.90
N ALA A 23 6.26 27.97 11.14
CA ALA A 23 6.72 29.32 11.39
C ALA A 23 8.06 29.54 10.71
N PHE A 24 8.26 30.72 10.15
CA PHE A 24 9.60 31.16 9.73
C PHE A 24 10.39 31.60 10.97
N ALA A 25 11.71 31.40 10.97
CA ALA A 25 12.57 31.91 12.03
C ALA A 25 12.45 33.44 12.12
N GLY A 26 11.91 33.95 13.22
CA GLY A 26 11.63 35.39 13.43
C GLY A 26 10.36 35.92 12.76
N GLY A 27 9.50 35.05 12.20
CA GLY A 27 8.26 35.42 11.50
C GLY A 27 6.98 34.87 12.13
N GLY A 28 5.85 35.10 11.47
CA GLY A 28 4.52 34.69 11.94
C GLY A 28 4.19 33.21 11.68
N ASN A 29 3.26 32.67 12.49
CA ASN A 29 2.74 31.32 12.33
C ASN A 29 1.78 31.23 11.14
N PHE A 30 1.83 30.11 10.41
CA PHE A 30 0.86 29.76 9.38
C PHE A 30 0.58 28.26 9.44
N ALA A 31 -0.64 27.85 9.08
CA ALA A 31 -1.06 26.45 9.14
C ALA A 31 -1.71 26.04 7.82
N PRO A 32 -0.93 25.59 6.82
CA PRO A 32 -1.52 25.08 5.60
C PRO A 32 -2.14 23.72 5.87
N ALA A 33 -3.32 23.51 5.29
CA ALA A 33 -3.91 22.19 5.20
C ALA A 33 -3.12 21.37 4.17
N GLY A 34 -2.72 20.16 4.55
CA GLY A 34 -2.17 19.18 3.62
C GLY A 34 -3.27 18.47 2.83
N LEU A 35 -2.86 17.56 1.94
CA LEU A 35 -3.80 16.74 1.20
C LEU A 35 -4.58 15.83 2.17
N PRO A 36 -5.91 15.75 2.06
CA PRO A 36 -6.71 14.85 2.88
C PRO A 36 -6.25 13.40 2.69
N VAL A 37 -6.13 12.66 3.78
CA VAL A 37 -5.96 11.20 3.71
C VAL A 37 -7.28 10.62 3.19
N ALA A 38 -7.20 9.62 2.31
CA ALA A 38 -8.38 8.96 1.79
C ALA A 38 -9.14 8.27 2.94
N ARG A 39 -10.45 8.53 3.02
CA ARG A 39 -11.34 7.95 4.03
C ARG A 39 -11.50 6.45 3.86
N ASP A 40 -11.50 5.99 2.63
CA ASP A 40 -11.83 4.63 2.27
C ASP A 40 -10.78 4.12 1.27
N VAL A 41 -10.20 2.96 1.58
CA VAL A 41 -9.22 2.30 0.73
C VAL A 41 -9.64 0.86 0.48
N LEU A 42 -9.84 0.52 -0.79
CA LEU A 42 -9.99 -0.86 -1.23
C LEU A 42 -8.60 -1.42 -1.57
N GLN A 43 -8.24 -2.55 -0.97
CA GLN A 43 -7.00 -3.27 -1.25
C GLN A 43 -7.29 -4.64 -1.87
N VAL A 44 -6.51 -5.00 -2.88
CA VAL A 44 -6.57 -6.30 -3.56
C VAL A 44 -5.15 -6.85 -3.68
N GLU A 45 -4.95 -8.12 -3.35
CA GLU A 45 -3.71 -8.85 -3.62
C GLU A 45 -4.01 -10.17 -4.34
N LEU A 46 -3.19 -10.50 -5.32
CA LEU A 46 -3.20 -11.77 -6.04
C LEU A 46 -1.79 -12.34 -6.09
N GLY A 47 -1.67 -13.66 -5.93
CA GLY A 47 -0.40 -14.33 -5.86
C GLY A 47 -0.40 -15.75 -6.39
N ALA A 48 0.70 -16.15 -6.98
CA ALA A 48 0.94 -17.53 -7.40
C ALA A 48 2.37 -17.97 -7.08
N ASP A 49 2.49 -19.19 -6.58
CA ASP A 49 3.74 -19.84 -6.21
C ASP A 49 3.90 -21.16 -6.96
N ILE A 50 5.06 -21.35 -7.57
CA ILE A 50 5.43 -22.53 -8.36
C ILE A 50 6.69 -23.13 -7.76
N ALA A 51 6.60 -24.37 -7.28
CA ALA A 51 7.78 -25.14 -6.92
C ALA A 51 8.47 -25.62 -8.20
N LEU A 52 9.73 -25.23 -8.40
CA LEU A 52 10.56 -25.69 -9.52
C LEU A 52 11.12 -27.10 -9.23
N ASN A 53 11.56 -27.31 -7.99
CA ASN A 53 12.02 -28.60 -7.48
C ASN A 53 11.83 -28.65 -5.95
N ARG A 54 12.37 -29.67 -5.27
CA ARG A 54 12.22 -29.83 -3.79
C ARG A 54 12.92 -28.71 -2.98
N SER A 55 13.88 -28.02 -3.60
CA SER A 55 14.74 -27.00 -3.00
C SER A 55 14.50 -25.61 -3.57
N ALA A 56 13.68 -25.44 -4.60
CA ALA A 56 13.53 -24.17 -5.31
C ALA A 56 12.07 -23.85 -5.65
N SER A 57 11.67 -22.59 -5.46
CA SER A 57 10.35 -22.08 -5.86
C SER A 57 10.41 -20.65 -6.39
N LEU A 58 9.47 -20.32 -7.28
CA LEU A 58 9.24 -18.97 -7.79
C LEU A 58 7.84 -18.51 -7.43
N GLY A 59 7.71 -17.26 -7.01
CA GLY A 59 6.45 -16.59 -6.71
C GLY A 59 6.27 -15.33 -7.54
N LEU A 60 5.03 -15.04 -7.94
CA LEU A 60 4.64 -13.78 -8.56
C LEU A 60 3.40 -13.23 -7.86
N TYR A 61 3.44 -11.93 -7.55
CA TYR A 61 2.43 -11.24 -6.77
C TYR A 61 2.09 -9.90 -7.40
N TYR A 62 0.82 -9.55 -7.31
CA TYR A 62 0.29 -8.26 -7.70
C TYR A 62 -0.56 -7.72 -6.56
N ALA A 63 -0.37 -6.46 -6.19
CA ALA A 63 -1.24 -5.78 -5.25
C ALA A 63 -1.68 -4.42 -5.80
N GLY A 64 -2.95 -4.09 -5.57
CA GLY A 64 -3.56 -2.80 -5.91
C GLY A 64 -4.24 -2.19 -4.69
N GLN A 65 -4.10 -0.88 -4.53
CA GLN A 65 -4.83 -0.08 -3.54
C GLN A 65 -5.55 1.06 -4.26
N PHE A 66 -6.82 1.27 -3.92
CA PHE A 66 -7.70 2.24 -4.56
C PHE A 66 -8.35 3.11 -3.49
N ALA A 67 -8.10 4.41 -3.57
CA ALA A 67 -8.38 5.37 -2.51
C ALA A 67 -8.87 6.70 -3.10
N GLY A 68 -10.18 6.81 -3.36
CA GLY A 68 -10.77 8.00 -4.00
C GLY A 68 -10.21 8.27 -5.40
N GLN A 69 -9.34 9.27 -5.54
CA GLN A 69 -8.66 9.63 -6.80
C GLN A 69 -7.21 9.10 -6.89
N VAL A 70 -6.73 8.38 -5.86
CA VAL A 70 -5.38 7.83 -5.80
C VAL A 70 -5.46 6.32 -5.98
N SER A 71 -4.57 5.78 -6.81
CA SER A 71 -4.43 4.34 -7.02
C SER A 71 -2.95 3.96 -7.05
N ASP A 72 -2.59 2.96 -6.26
CA ASP A 72 -1.24 2.40 -6.22
C ASP A 72 -1.26 0.95 -6.68
N HIS A 73 -0.30 0.60 -7.53
CA HIS A 73 -0.14 -0.73 -8.10
C HIS A 73 1.27 -1.21 -7.86
N SER A 74 1.42 -2.45 -7.41
CA SER A 74 2.73 -3.07 -7.17
C SER A 74 2.77 -4.47 -7.74
N LEU A 75 3.93 -4.82 -8.29
CA LEU A 75 4.26 -6.15 -8.76
C LEU A 75 5.50 -6.63 -7.99
N ARG A 76 5.46 -7.87 -7.52
CA ARG A 76 6.59 -8.50 -6.80
C ARG A 76 6.82 -9.89 -7.37
N ALA A 77 8.06 -10.18 -7.73
CA ALA A 77 8.53 -11.53 -8.03
C ALA A 77 9.47 -12.00 -6.91
N GLU A 78 9.39 -13.27 -6.56
CA GLU A 78 10.19 -13.86 -5.50
C GLU A 78 10.80 -15.18 -5.97
N ALA A 79 12.04 -15.46 -5.58
CA ALA A 79 12.72 -16.73 -5.84
C ALA A 79 13.34 -17.23 -4.54
N VAL A 80 13.01 -18.46 -4.17
CA VAL A 80 13.50 -19.10 -2.93
C VAL A 80 14.32 -20.32 -3.31
N TRP A 81 15.51 -20.44 -2.74
CA TRP A 81 16.41 -21.60 -2.88
C TRP A 81 16.86 -22.10 -1.50
N ARG A 82 16.79 -23.41 -1.29
CA ARG A 82 17.16 -24.10 -0.04
C ARG A 82 18.37 -24.99 -0.31
N PHE A 83 19.42 -24.86 0.50
CA PHE A 83 20.67 -25.61 0.42
C PHE A 83 20.77 -26.63 1.56
#